data_AF-A0A2S9SLJ5-F1
#
_entry.id   AF-A0A2S9SLJ5-F1
#
_cell.length_a   1.000
_cell.length_b   1.000
_cell.length_c   1.000
_cell.angle_alpha   90.00
_cell.angle_beta   90.00
_cell.angle_gamma   90.00
#
_symmetry.space_group_name_H-M   'P 1'
#
loop_
_entity.id
_entity.type
_entity.pdbx_description
1 polymer ?
#
loop_
_entity_poly.entity_id
_entity_poly.type
_entity_poly.pdbx_seq_one_letter_code
_entity_poly.pdbx_strand_id
1 'polypeptide(L)'
;MKFVLLLLNSKLLNFWYINTFQSGLHIKINQLEQLPIPKLENLEQQEPFIQKADLMLDLNKKLQEIKQNFYNELKLEKLTNKLQKFEELEFDDFIKEYTKSKKIKFADKLEERNFKNDWKALFENDKKEVLEIQYQINQTDKEIDQMVYKLYDLTEDEIKIVEGTTSSSPKNCQEK
;
A
#
# COMPACT_ATOMS: atom_id res chain seq x y z
N MET A 1 20.00 -4.52 -7.61
CA MET A 1 18.93 -3.52 -7.80
C MET A 1 17.90 -3.50 -6.67
N LYS A 2 17.52 -4.64 -6.08
CA LYS A 2 16.54 -4.72 -4.97
C LYS A 2 16.89 -3.90 -3.72
N PHE A 3 18.17 -3.78 -3.40
CA PHE A 3 18.66 -2.95 -2.29
C PHE A 3 18.31 -1.46 -2.46
N VAL A 4 18.56 -0.89 -3.65
CA VAL A 4 18.25 0.53 -3.94
C VAL A 4 16.74 0.77 -3.93
N LEU A 5 15.93 -0.18 -4.40
CA LEU A 5 14.47 -0.10 -4.34
C LEU A 5 13.98 0.01 -2.89
N LEU A 6 14.52 -0.81 -1.99
CA LEU A 6 14.16 -0.78 -0.58
C LEU A 6 14.55 0.54 0.08
N LEU A 7 15.75 1.04 -0.22
CA LEU A 7 16.21 2.35 0.25
C LEU A 7 15.25 3.47 -0.20
N LEU A 8 14.89 3.52 -1.48
CA LEU A 8 13.96 4.52 -2.02
C LEU A 8 12.56 4.47 -1.40
N ASN A 9 12.10 3.28 -1.00
CA ASN A 9 10.81 3.11 -0.35
C ASN A 9 10.83 3.48 1.14
N SER A 10 12.01 3.62 1.76
CA SER A 10 12.12 3.98 3.18
C SER A 10 11.69 5.42 3.47
N LYS A 11 11.21 5.66 4.69
CA LYS A 11 10.84 7.01 5.15
C LYS A 11 12.03 7.95 5.19
N LEU A 12 13.24 7.44 5.50
CA LEU A 12 14.44 8.25 5.63
C LEU A 12 14.78 8.96 4.32
N LEU A 13 14.82 8.23 3.21
CA LEU A 13 15.17 8.82 1.91
C LEU A 13 14.07 9.73 1.37
N ASN A 14 12.80 9.39 1.62
CA ASN A 14 11.69 10.30 1.32
C ASN A 14 11.81 11.62 2.12
N PHE A 15 12.11 11.55 3.42
CA PHE A 15 12.36 12.72 4.26
C PHE A 15 13.55 13.54 3.75
N TRP A 16 14.68 12.89 3.46
CA TRP A 16 15.87 13.55 2.94
C TRP A 16 15.56 14.26 1.61
N TYR A 17 14.82 13.60 0.72
CA TYR A 17 14.45 14.15 -0.59
C TYR A 17 13.57 15.39 -0.45
N ILE A 18 12.50 15.33 0.36
CA ILE A 18 11.56 16.44 0.57
C ILE A 18 12.26 17.66 1.20
N ASN A 19 13.20 17.44 2.13
CA ASN A 19 13.93 18.54 2.77
C ASN A 19 15.05 19.12 1.89
N THR A 20 15.68 18.29 1.07
CA THR A 20 16.78 18.71 0.19
C THR A 20 16.24 19.40 -1.06
N PHE A 21 15.13 18.91 -1.59
CA PHE A 21 14.51 19.42 -2.80
C PHE A 21 13.10 19.93 -2.49
N GLN A 22 12.87 21.23 -2.66
CA GLN A 22 11.53 21.85 -2.65
C GLN A 22 10.71 21.49 -3.92
N SER A 23 10.93 20.30 -4.46
CA SER A 23 10.26 19.83 -5.67
C SER A 23 9.03 19.01 -5.25
N GLY A 24 7.92 19.18 -5.97
CA GLY A 24 6.74 18.33 -5.81
C GLY A 24 7.03 16.87 -6.20
N LEU A 25 6.02 16.14 -6.66
CA LEU A 25 6.13 14.70 -7.03
C LEU A 25 7.07 14.38 -8.21
N HIS A 26 7.82 15.36 -8.73
CA HIS A 26 8.74 15.17 -9.85
C HIS A 26 10.18 15.07 -9.36
N ILE A 27 10.83 13.96 -9.69
CA ILE A 27 12.25 13.72 -9.45
C ILE A 27 13.01 13.87 -10.76
N LYS A 28 13.94 14.83 -10.82
CA LYS A 28 14.84 15.02 -11.96
C LYS A 28 16.05 14.07 -11.85
N ILE A 29 16.60 13.66 -12.99
CA ILE A 29 17.74 12.74 -13.06
C ILE A 29 18.95 13.26 -12.25
N ASN A 30 19.25 14.56 -12.34
CA ASN A 30 20.33 15.18 -11.58
C ASN A 30 20.11 15.22 -10.05
N GLN A 31 18.87 15.01 -9.58
CA GLN A 31 18.55 14.88 -8.16
C GLN A 31 18.76 13.43 -7.69
N LEU A 32 18.49 12.44 -8.55
CA LEU A 32 18.75 11.02 -8.24
C LEU A 32 20.24 10.74 -8.04
N GLU A 33 21.11 11.41 -8.79
CA GLU A 33 22.57 11.29 -8.64
C GLU A 33 23.08 11.76 -7.27
N GLN A 34 22.32 12.61 -6.58
CA GLN A 34 22.69 13.16 -5.27
C GLN A 34 22.19 12.32 -4.09
N LEU A 35 21.43 11.25 -4.36
CA LEU A 35 20.90 10.40 -3.28
C LEU A 35 22.04 9.83 -2.44
N PRO A 36 21.97 9.94 -1.10
CA PRO A 36 22.98 9.38 -0.22
C PRO A 36 22.79 7.86 -0.16
N ILE A 37 23.31 7.14 -1.15
CA ILE A 37 23.26 5.66 -1.19
C ILE A 37 24.53 5.12 -0.51
N PRO A 38 24.42 4.44 0.65
CA PRO A 38 25.55 3.84 1.32
C PRO A 38 26.17 2.76 0.43
N LYS A 39 27.48 2.84 0.24
CA LYS A 39 28.25 1.79 -0.43
C LYS A 39 28.51 0.70 0.59
N LEU A 40 27.72 -0.36 0.54
CA LEU A 40 27.99 -1.57 1.32
C LEU A 40 29.19 -2.31 0.71
N GLU A 41 30.20 -2.59 1.53
CA GLU A 41 31.44 -3.23 1.10
C GLU A 41 31.23 -4.72 0.77
N ASN A 42 30.24 -5.37 1.40
CA ASN A 42 29.99 -6.81 1.28
C ASN A 42 28.57 -7.14 0.78
N LEU A 43 28.46 -8.12 -0.12
CA LEU A 43 27.18 -8.64 -0.61
C LEU A 43 26.33 -9.28 0.50
N GLU A 44 26.97 -9.87 1.51
CA GLU A 44 26.29 -10.50 2.65
C GLU A 44 25.49 -9.48 3.49
N GLN A 45 25.94 -8.23 3.56
CA GLN A 45 25.21 -7.17 4.26
C GLN A 45 23.95 -6.73 3.50
N GLN A 46 23.90 -6.96 2.18
CA GLN A 46 22.73 -6.65 1.35
C GLN A 46 21.66 -7.73 1.43
N GLU A 47 22.03 -8.95 1.78
CA GLU A 47 21.14 -10.11 1.80
C GLU A 47 19.86 -9.92 2.63
N PRO A 48 19.90 -9.42 3.89
CA PRO A 48 18.67 -9.19 4.66
C PRO A 48 17.76 -8.14 4.01
N PHE A 49 18.32 -7.10 3.38
CA PHE A 49 17.54 -6.11 2.65
C PHE A 49 16.91 -6.70 1.39
N ILE A 50 17.65 -7.53 0.66
CA ILE A 50 17.14 -8.21 -0.54
C ILE A 50 15.96 -9.12 -0.17
N GLN A 51 16.09 -9.90 0.91
CA GLN A 51 15.01 -10.77 1.39
C GLN A 51 13.75 -9.98 1.77
N LYS A 52 13.91 -8.84 2.45
CA LYS A 52 12.79 -7.94 2.78
C LYS A 52 12.16 -7.32 1.54
N ALA A 53 12.97 -6.92 0.56
CA ALA A 53 12.46 -6.40 -0.71
C ALA A 53 11.65 -7.46 -1.46
N ASP A 54 12.12 -8.71 -1.50
CA ASP A 54 11.41 -9.81 -2.13
C ASP A 54 10.10 -10.14 -1.42
N LEU A 55 10.12 -10.18 -0.08
CA LEU A 55 8.91 -10.34 0.72
C LEU A 55 7.89 -9.24 0.41
N MET A 56 8.34 -7.99 0.34
CA MET A 56 7.46 -6.85 0.03
C MET A 56 6.86 -6.95 -1.37
N LEU A 57 7.64 -7.35 -2.36
CA LEU A 57 7.16 -7.57 -3.73
C LEU A 57 6.12 -8.70 -3.78
N ASP A 58 6.37 -9.80 -3.09
CA ASP A 58 5.46 -10.94 -3.02
C ASP A 58 4.15 -10.59 -2.32
N LEU A 59 4.19 -9.84 -1.22
CA LEU A 59 2.99 -9.38 -0.51
C LEU A 59 2.16 -8.44 -1.37
N ASN A 60 2.79 -7.47 -2.04
CA ASN A 60 2.08 -6.55 -2.94
C ASN A 60 1.48 -7.28 -4.14
N LYS A 61 2.20 -8.27 -4.69
CA LYS A 61 1.69 -9.10 -5.77
C LYS A 61 0.46 -9.90 -5.32
N LYS A 62 0.51 -10.56 -4.16
CA LYS A 62 -0.65 -11.28 -3.59
C LYS A 62 -1.83 -10.35 -3.35
N LEU A 63 -1.60 -9.16 -2.80
CA LEU A 63 -2.63 -8.15 -2.59
C LEU A 63 -3.32 -7.78 -3.91
N GLN A 64 -2.53 -7.54 -4.96
CA GLN A 64 -3.05 -7.22 -6.28
C GLN A 64 -3.83 -8.40 -6.89
N GLU A 65 -3.34 -9.63 -6.75
CA GLU A 65 -3.99 -10.84 -7.24
C GLU A 65 -5.35 -11.06 -6.58
N ILE A 66 -5.44 -10.97 -5.25
CA ILE A 66 -6.72 -11.12 -4.52
C ILE A 66 -7.72 -10.05 -4.96
N LYS A 67 -7.29 -8.78 -5.01
CA LYS A 67 -8.16 -7.69 -5.47
C LYS A 67 -8.63 -7.91 -6.90
N GLN A 68 -7.74 -8.33 -7.79
CA GLN A 68 -8.09 -8.58 -9.18
C GLN A 68 -9.04 -9.78 -9.33
N ASN A 69 -8.83 -10.85 -8.56
CA ASN A 69 -9.74 -12.00 -8.52
C ASN A 69 -11.13 -11.58 -8.06
N PHE A 70 -11.22 -10.81 -6.97
CA PHE A 70 -12.48 -10.24 -6.50
C PHE A 70 -13.17 -9.40 -7.59
N TYR A 71 -12.43 -8.52 -8.27
CA TYR A 71 -12.98 -7.70 -9.36
C TYR A 71 -13.46 -8.52 -10.56
N ASN A 72 -12.74 -9.60 -10.89
CA ASN A 72 -13.14 -10.53 -11.94
C ASN A 72 -14.45 -11.24 -11.59
N GLU A 73 -14.65 -11.62 -10.32
CA GLU A 73 -15.90 -12.21 -9.83
C GLU A 73 -17.08 -11.25 -9.93
N LEU A 74 -16.86 -9.94 -9.69
CA LEU A 74 -17.91 -8.92 -9.84
C LEU A 74 -18.38 -8.77 -11.30
N LYS A 75 -17.55 -9.10 -12.29
CA LYS A 75 -17.89 -9.01 -13.74
C LYS A 75 -18.49 -7.64 -14.14
N LEU A 76 -17.98 -6.55 -13.57
CA LEU A 76 -18.46 -5.19 -13.82
C LEU A 76 -17.71 -4.56 -14.99
N GLU A 77 -18.41 -3.85 -15.89
CA GLU A 77 -17.78 -3.08 -16.98
C GLU A 77 -16.96 -1.89 -16.44
N LYS A 78 -17.39 -1.32 -15.31
CA LYS A 78 -16.71 -0.21 -14.65
C LYS A 78 -16.79 -0.39 -13.13
N LEU A 79 -15.63 -0.45 -12.50
CA LEU A 79 -15.51 -0.43 -11.04
C LEU A 79 -15.68 1.00 -10.51
N THR A 80 -16.44 1.14 -9.44
CA THR A 80 -16.54 2.41 -8.69
C THR A 80 -15.36 2.54 -7.73
N ASN A 81 -14.99 3.77 -7.36
CA ASN A 81 -13.92 4.01 -6.39
C ASN A 81 -14.18 3.33 -5.04
N LYS A 82 -15.46 3.16 -4.66
CA LYS A 82 -15.85 2.44 -3.44
C LYS A 82 -15.56 0.94 -3.55
N LEU A 83 -15.92 0.31 -4.67
CA LEU A 83 -15.67 -1.12 -4.89
C LEU A 83 -14.18 -1.43 -5.06
N GLN A 84 -13.38 -0.46 -5.52
CA GLN A 84 -11.91 -0.59 -5.52
C GLN A 84 -11.33 -0.66 -4.11
N LYS A 85 -12.01 -0.06 -3.14
CA LYS A 85 -11.67 -0.06 -1.71
C LYS A 85 -12.67 -0.87 -0.90
N PHE A 86 -13.05 -2.03 -1.41
CA PHE A 86 -14.09 -2.87 -0.78
C PHE A 86 -13.70 -3.30 0.64
N GLU A 87 -12.41 -3.36 0.95
CA GLU A 87 -11.91 -3.67 2.29
C GLU A 87 -12.30 -2.62 3.34
N GLU A 88 -12.53 -1.38 2.92
CA GLU A 88 -13.02 -0.28 3.78
C GLU A 88 -14.55 -0.31 3.95
N LEU A 89 -15.27 -1.13 3.16
CA LEU A 89 -16.73 -1.18 3.16
C LEU A 89 -17.28 -2.22 4.14
N GLU A 90 -18.47 -1.95 4.66
CA GLU A 90 -19.30 -2.95 5.33
C GLU A 90 -20.07 -3.79 4.31
N PHE A 91 -20.42 -5.02 4.68
CA PHE A 91 -21.06 -5.98 3.77
C PHE A 91 -22.36 -5.43 3.16
N ASP A 92 -23.21 -4.77 3.95
CA ASP A 92 -24.45 -4.18 3.44
C ASP A 92 -24.21 -3.04 2.45
N ASP A 93 -23.12 -2.27 2.60
CA ASP A 93 -22.78 -1.19 1.69
C ASP A 93 -22.17 -1.73 0.40
N PHE A 94 -21.35 -2.79 0.49
CA PHE A 94 -20.91 -3.54 -0.69
C PHE A 94 -22.09 -4.05 -1.52
N ILE A 95 -23.08 -4.70 -0.89
CA ILE A 95 -24.25 -5.23 -1.61
C ILE A 95 -25.06 -4.11 -2.28
N LYS A 96 -25.25 -2.96 -1.61
CA LYS A 96 -25.93 -1.80 -2.20
C LYS A 96 -25.19 -1.26 -3.43
N GLU A 97 -23.87 -1.07 -3.33
CA GLU A 97 -23.06 -0.56 -4.45
C GLU A 97 -23.01 -1.58 -5.60
N TYR A 98 -22.92 -2.88 -5.29
CA TYR A 98 -22.87 -3.94 -6.29
C TYR A 98 -24.20 -4.10 -7.04
N THR A 99 -25.32 -4.19 -6.32
CA THR A 99 -26.67 -4.28 -6.92
C THR A 99 -27.00 -3.06 -7.75
N LYS A 100 -26.61 -1.85 -7.30
CA LYS A 100 -26.74 -0.61 -8.08
C LYS A 100 -25.91 -0.64 -9.35
N SER A 101 -24.67 -1.13 -9.29
CA SER A 101 -23.76 -1.22 -10.45
C SER A 101 -24.24 -2.24 -11.49
N LYS A 102 -24.76 -3.39 -11.05
CA LYS A 102 -25.36 -4.42 -11.91
C LYS A 102 -26.82 -4.14 -12.31
N LYS A 103 -27.45 -3.10 -11.74
CA LYS A 103 -28.89 -2.79 -11.91
C LYS A 103 -29.79 -3.99 -11.58
N ILE A 104 -29.45 -4.73 -10.53
CA ILE A 104 -30.22 -5.89 -10.05
C ILE A 104 -31.50 -5.38 -9.39
N LYS A 105 -32.62 -6.01 -9.70
CA LYS A 105 -33.90 -5.83 -9.00
C LYS A 105 -34.32 -7.20 -8.48
N PHE A 106 -34.49 -7.31 -7.17
CA PHE A 106 -34.99 -8.54 -6.56
C PHE A 106 -36.51 -8.63 -6.73
N ALA A 107 -37.01 -9.80 -7.10
CA ALA A 107 -38.43 -10.07 -7.21
C ALA A 107 -39.10 -10.20 -5.83
N ASP A 108 -38.37 -10.76 -4.86
CA ASP A 108 -38.82 -10.88 -3.47
C ASP A 108 -37.65 -10.80 -2.45
N LYS A 109 -38.01 -10.81 -1.16
CA LYS A 109 -37.03 -10.77 -0.06
C LYS A 109 -36.20 -12.06 0.08
N LEU A 110 -36.69 -13.19 -0.42
CA LEU A 110 -35.98 -14.46 -0.34
C LEU A 110 -34.81 -14.47 -1.34
N GLU A 111 -35.04 -13.96 -2.55
CA GLU A 111 -34.01 -13.77 -3.57
C GLU A 111 -32.91 -12.81 -3.08
N GLU A 112 -33.29 -11.68 -2.48
CA GLU A 112 -32.31 -10.75 -1.87
C GLU A 112 -31.47 -11.45 -0.80
N ARG A 113 -32.10 -12.23 0.08
CA ARG A 113 -31.39 -12.96 1.15
C ARG A 113 -30.43 -14.00 0.60
N ASN A 114 -30.86 -14.78 -0.39
CA ASN A 114 -30.03 -15.80 -1.02
C ASN A 114 -28.82 -15.15 -1.69
N PHE A 115 -29.02 -14.07 -2.45
CA PHE A 115 -27.95 -13.29 -3.06
C PHE A 115 -26.95 -12.77 -2.03
N LYS A 116 -27.43 -12.20 -0.91
CA LYS A 116 -26.54 -11.78 0.18
C LYS A 116 -25.73 -12.96 0.73
N ASN A 117 -26.35 -14.11 0.97
CA ASN A 117 -25.63 -15.27 1.50
C ASN A 117 -24.54 -15.78 0.54
N ASP A 118 -24.81 -15.81 -0.77
CA ASP A 118 -23.85 -16.26 -1.78
C ASP A 118 -22.59 -15.38 -1.80
N TRP A 119 -22.76 -14.06 -1.65
CA TRP A 119 -21.66 -13.10 -1.65
C TRP A 119 -20.99 -12.93 -0.29
N LYS A 120 -21.66 -13.26 0.81
CA LYS A 120 -21.16 -12.99 2.16
C LYS A 120 -19.84 -13.70 2.43
N ALA A 121 -19.76 -15.00 2.15
CA ALA A 121 -18.55 -15.77 2.41
C ALA A 121 -17.36 -15.27 1.58
N LEU A 122 -17.59 -14.98 0.30
CA LEU A 122 -16.56 -14.46 -0.61
C LEU A 122 -16.07 -13.08 -0.16
N PHE A 123 -17.00 -12.16 0.12
CA PHE A 123 -16.65 -10.81 0.58
C PHE A 123 -15.90 -10.82 1.91
N GLU A 124 -16.37 -11.58 2.91
CA GLU A 124 -15.72 -11.65 4.22
C GLU A 124 -14.34 -12.31 4.14
N ASN A 125 -14.17 -13.34 3.32
CA ASN A 125 -12.88 -13.99 3.12
C ASN A 125 -11.88 -13.04 2.46
N ASP A 126 -12.23 -12.47 1.30
CA ASP A 126 -11.32 -11.62 0.54
C ASP A 126 -11.00 -10.33 1.29
N LYS A 127 -11.98 -9.75 2.01
CA LYS A 127 -11.76 -8.60 2.90
C LYS A 127 -10.76 -8.94 3.98
N LYS A 128 -10.90 -10.10 4.64
CA LYS A 128 -9.99 -10.56 5.68
C LYS A 128 -8.58 -10.77 5.13
N GLU A 129 -8.44 -11.44 3.99
CA GLU A 129 -7.13 -11.67 3.36
C GLU A 129 -6.44 -10.36 2.96
N VAL A 130 -7.19 -9.41 2.36
CA VAL A 130 -6.67 -8.08 2.02
C VAL A 130 -6.17 -7.35 3.26
N LEU A 131 -6.96 -7.34 4.35
CA LEU A 131 -6.57 -6.66 5.59
C LEU A 131 -5.33 -7.31 6.24
N GLU A 132 -5.26 -8.64 6.23
CA GLU A 132 -4.10 -9.38 6.75
C GLU A 132 -2.83 -9.06 5.95
N ILE A 133 -2.90 -9.06 4.61
CA ILE A 133 -1.75 -8.72 3.77
C ILE A 133 -1.36 -7.25 3.94
N GLN A 134 -2.33 -6.33 4.01
CA GLN A 134 -2.06 -4.92 4.31
C GLN A 134 -1.37 -4.76 5.67
N TYR A 135 -1.78 -5.52 6.67
CA TYR A 135 -1.10 -5.53 7.97
C TYR A 135 0.35 -6.02 7.83
N GLN A 136 0.59 -7.14 7.13
CA GLN A 136 1.94 -7.67 6.90
C GLN A 136 2.84 -6.71 6.12
N ILE A 137 2.30 -6.03 5.11
CA ILE A 137 3.00 -4.98 4.36
C ILE A 137 3.41 -3.85 5.33
N ASN A 138 2.47 -3.33 6.11
CA ASN A 138 2.74 -2.26 7.07
C ASN A 138 3.79 -2.64 8.14
N GLN A 139 3.80 -3.91 8.59
CA GLN A 139 4.84 -4.38 9.52
C GLN A 139 6.20 -4.47 8.82
N THR A 140 6.23 -5.03 7.60
CA THR A 140 7.47 -5.16 6.82
C THR A 140 8.05 -3.79 6.48
N ASP A 141 7.23 -2.79 6.15
CA ASP A 141 7.66 -1.41 5.93
C ASP A 141 8.32 -0.81 7.18
N LYS A 142 7.74 -1.02 8.37
CA LYS A 142 8.34 -0.54 9.63
C LYS A 142 9.68 -1.22 9.93
N GLU A 143 9.78 -2.53 9.68
CA GLU A 143 11.04 -3.26 9.83
C GLU A 143 12.10 -2.74 8.85
N ILE A 144 11.71 -2.46 7.61
CA ILE A 144 12.57 -1.84 6.59
C ILE A 144 13.07 -0.47 7.07
N ASP A 145 12.17 0.40 7.55
CA ASP A 145 12.54 1.71 8.08
C ASP A 145 13.57 1.57 9.20
N GLN A 146 13.35 0.67 10.16
CA GLN A 146 14.30 0.42 11.25
C GLN A 146 15.66 -0.09 10.76
N MET A 147 15.67 -0.99 9.78
CA MET A 147 16.91 -1.49 9.18
C MET A 147 17.67 -0.36 8.47
N VAL A 148 16.95 0.54 7.79
CA VAL A 148 17.53 1.72 7.15
C VAL A 148 18.05 2.71 8.18
N TYR A 149 17.32 3.01 9.25
CA TYR A 149 17.80 3.91 10.30
C TYR A 149 19.12 3.43 10.92
N LYS A 150 19.24 2.12 11.17
CA LYS A 150 20.50 1.51 11.64
C LYS A 150 21.61 1.60 10.62
N LEU A 151 21.31 1.48 9.33
CA LEU A 151 22.30 1.56 8.26
C LEU A 151 22.93 2.96 8.14
N TYR A 152 22.20 4.00 8.53
CA TYR A 152 22.67 5.39 8.54
C TYR A 152 23.02 5.89 9.94
N ASP A 153 23.07 5.00 10.94
CA ASP A 153 23.39 5.31 12.35
C ASP A 153 22.52 6.43 12.95
N LEU A 154 21.22 6.49 12.61
CA LEU A 154 20.31 7.50 13.13
C LEU A 154 20.05 7.32 14.64
N THR A 155 20.01 8.46 15.34
CA THR A 155 19.61 8.54 16.74
C THR A 155 18.08 8.53 16.92
N GLU A 156 17.61 8.23 18.14
CA GLU A 156 16.16 8.25 18.43
C GLU A 156 15.49 9.59 18.15
N ASP A 157 16.20 10.70 18.37
CA ASP A 157 15.67 12.04 18.13
C ASP A 157 15.56 12.34 16.63
N GLU A 158 16.51 11.88 15.82
CA GLU A 158 16.44 11.97 14.36
C GLU A 158 15.31 11.09 13.80
N ILE A 159 15.13 9.87 14.33
CA ILE A 159 14.04 8.97 13.93
C ILE A 159 12.68 9.64 14.21
N LYS A 160 12.49 10.25 15.38
CA LYS A 160 11.25 10.97 15.71
C LYS A 160 10.95 12.10 14.72
N ILE A 161 11.97 12.81 14.24
CA ILE A 161 11.80 13.88 13.24
C ILE A 161 11.35 13.30 11.88
N VAL A 162 11.97 12.20 11.44
CA VAL A 162 11.62 11.51 10.19
C VAL A 162 10.18 10.96 10.24
N GLU A 163 9.79 10.35 11.35
CA GLU A 163 8.43 9.82 11.51
C GLU A 163 7.38 10.91 11.70
N GLY A 164 7.73 12.00 12.39
CA GLY A 164 6.84 13.14 12.60
C GLY A 164 6.45 13.86 11.31
N THR A 165 7.39 14.01 10.37
CA THR A 165 7.17 14.71 9.09
C THR A 165 6.41 13.88 8.06
N THR A 166 6.54 12.55 8.09
CA THR A 166 5.79 11.64 7.21
C THR A 166 4.30 11.49 7.61
N SER A 167 3.96 11.82 8.86
CA SER A 167 2.57 11.87 9.35
C SER A 167 1.77 13.11 8.89
N SER A 168 2.46 14.14 8.39
CA SER A 168 1.83 15.29 7.75
C SER A 168 1.84 15.13 6.23
N SER A 169 0.77 14.54 5.69
CA SER A 169 0.40 14.81 4.30
C SER A 169 0.45 16.33 4.07
N PRO A 170 1.02 16.82 2.95
CA PRO A 170 0.98 18.23 2.64
C PRO A 170 -0.47 18.68 2.65
N LYS A 171 -0.77 19.67 3.50
CA LYS A 171 -2.02 20.42 3.47
C LYS A 171 -2.27 20.81 2.01
N ASN A 172 -3.49 20.55 1.56
CA ASN A 172 -4.17 21.24 0.47
C ASN A 172 -3.49 22.55 0.09
N CYS A 173 -2.63 22.54 -0.93
CA CYS A 173 -2.33 23.74 -1.70
C CYS A 173 -3.30 23.70 -2.88
N GLN A 174 -4.52 24.18 -2.63
CA GLN A 174 -5.32 24.78 -3.69
C GLN A 174 -4.50 25.95 -4.22
N GLU A 175 -4.01 25.86 -5.44
CA GLU A 175 -3.54 27.04 -6.18
C GLU A 175 -4.54 27.36 -7.29
N LYS A 176 -5.28 28.43 -6.99
CA LYS A 176 -5.76 29.54 -7.84
C LYS A 176 -6.38 29.22 -9.20
#